data_AF-A0A3M0Z337-F1
#
_entry.id   AF-A0A3M0Z337-F1
#
_cell.length_a   1.000
_cell.length_b   1.000
_cell.length_c   1.000
_cell.angle_alpha   90.00
_cell.angle_beta   90.00
_cell.angle_gamma   90.00
#
_symmetry.space_group_name_H-M   'P 1'
#
loop_
_entity.id
_entity.type
_entity.pdbx_description
1 polymer ?
#
loop_
_entity_poly.entity_id
_entity_poly.type
_entity_poly.pdbx_seq_one_letter_code
_entity_poly.pdbx_strand_id
1 'polypeptide(L)'
;MRGNDIKLIIIAVIGFILSIVLASRIAPQRMKITAGRRVSFASRMPLGGFQKFLADVMWMRFIQFAGAEQISKDNVGQYDNYIKRIIGLDPNFYRAYRQGFHTIYNVDLERALNIVKMVDEHPVFSKTKSDIQLNAGLVLMRTQWRNYYANKDLDEQVVRRALNYYRKAKDIPGARPTALNSYIRTLAILESITTPKGEVVLPKELHELQQWCAYWRNNVLMEEGEGAPIGAGSEFGTEDIGKKVINLIRKIAKRYIQKKDATKDPIREKAEKLVQETIHEFFPDKRFDWESYTPYDLDKAQYRHLYVENV
;
A
#
# COMPACT_ATOMS: atom_id res chain seq x y z
N MET A 1 -22.37 -8.94 -54.15
CA MET A 1 -22.85 -8.14 -53.00
C MET A 1 -24.20 -7.57 -53.38
N ARG A 2 -25.24 -7.74 -52.54
CA ARG A 2 -26.57 -7.22 -52.83
C ARG A 2 -26.57 -5.71 -52.54
N GLY A 3 -27.43 -4.94 -53.22
CA GLY A 3 -27.46 -3.47 -53.10
C GLY A 3 -27.64 -2.93 -51.67
N ASN A 4 -28.18 -3.74 -50.75
CA ASN A 4 -28.29 -3.39 -49.34
C ASN A 4 -26.96 -3.48 -48.57
N ASP A 5 -26.06 -4.38 -48.96
CA ASP A 5 -24.75 -4.54 -48.32
C ASP A 5 -23.87 -3.32 -48.59
N ILE A 6 -23.95 -2.79 -49.82
CA ILE A 6 -23.21 -1.59 -50.25
C ILE A 6 -23.71 -0.36 -49.48
N LYS A 7 -25.02 -0.21 -49.29
CA LYS A 7 -25.60 0.90 -48.50
C LYS A 7 -25.16 0.85 -47.04
N LEU A 8 -25.16 -0.34 -46.43
CA LEU A 8 -24.71 -0.52 -45.05
C LEU A 8 -23.22 -0.20 -44.87
N ILE A 9 -22.37 -0.60 -45.82
CA ILE A 9 -20.95 -0.27 -45.83
C ILE A 9 -20.75 1.26 -45.96
N ILE A 10 -21.47 1.91 -46.86
CA ILE A 10 -21.40 3.37 -47.02
C ILE A 10 -21.82 4.10 -45.74
N ILE A 11 -22.91 3.67 -45.10
CA ILE A 11 -23.37 4.25 -43.83
C ILE A 11 -22.33 4.03 -42.72
N ALA A 12 -21.72 2.85 -42.64
CA ALA A 12 -20.66 2.56 -41.66
C ALA A 12 -19.42 3.43 -41.88
N VAL A 13 -19.01 3.65 -43.13
CA VAL A 13 -17.89 4.52 -43.49
C VAL A 13 -18.20 5.98 -43.16
N ILE A 14 -19.41 6.47 -43.46
CA ILE A 14 -19.85 7.82 -43.12
C ILE A 14 -19.89 8.01 -41.60
N GLY A 15 -20.44 7.03 -40.86
CA GLY A 15 -20.46 7.04 -39.39
C GLY A 15 -19.06 7.07 -38.79
N PHE A 16 -18.11 6.33 -39.38
CA PHE A 16 -16.70 6.34 -38.98
C PHE A 16 -16.05 7.71 -39.23
N ILE A 17 -16.26 8.31 -40.40
CA ILE A 17 -15.75 9.66 -40.74
C ILE A 17 -16.34 10.71 -39.81
N LEU A 18 -17.66 10.69 -39.56
CA LEU A 18 -18.32 11.61 -38.64
C LEU A 18 -17.81 11.46 -37.21
N SER A 19 -17.52 10.23 -36.77
CA SER A 19 -16.92 9.98 -35.46
C SER A 19 -15.52 10.57 -35.34
N ILE A 20 -14.69 10.49 -36.40
CA ILE A 20 -13.37 11.13 -36.45
C ILE A 20 -13.50 12.65 -36.38
N VAL A 21 -14.42 13.25 -37.14
CA VAL A 21 -14.66 14.70 -37.14
C VAL A 21 -15.12 15.16 -35.75
N LEU A 22 -16.06 14.44 -35.13
CA LEU A 22 -16.54 14.76 -33.79
C LEU A 22 -15.43 14.64 -32.73
N ALA A 23 -14.62 13.59 -32.80
CA ALA A 23 -13.48 13.40 -31.91
C ALA A 23 -12.43 14.52 -32.07
N SER A 24 -12.17 14.97 -33.31
CA SER A 24 -11.23 16.06 -33.59
C SER A 24 -11.69 17.41 -33.02
N ARG A 25 -13.00 17.66 -32.94
CA ARG A 25 -13.56 18.89 -32.33
C ARG A 25 -13.63 18.85 -30.81
N ILE A 26 -13.80 17.66 -30.22
CA ILE A 26 -13.87 17.47 -28.76
C ILE A 26 -12.47 17.43 -28.13
N ALA A 27 -11.45 16.92 -28.84
CA ALA A 27 -10.07 16.84 -28.36
C ALA A 27 -9.50 18.16 -27.80
N PRO A 28 -9.61 19.33 -28.48
CA PRO A 28 -9.10 20.60 -27.93
C PRO A 28 -9.88 21.08 -26.69
N GLN A 29 -11.17 20.74 -26.57
CA GLN A 29 -11.96 21.07 -25.38
C GLN A 29 -11.57 20.20 -24.17
N ARG A 30 -11.25 18.91 -24.40
CA ARG A 30 -10.70 18.03 -23.35
C ARG A 30 -9.32 18.50 -22.89
N MET A 31 -8.44 18.94 -23.80
CA MET A 31 -7.13 19.48 -23.41
C MET A 31 -7.23 20.73 -22.52
N LYS A 32 -8.22 21.60 -22.73
CA LYS A 32 -8.48 22.76 -21.85
C LYS A 32 -8.90 22.37 -20.43
N ILE A 33 -9.61 21.27 -20.27
CA ILE A 33 -10.01 20.72 -18.95
C ILE A 33 -8.85 19.94 -18.29
N THR A 34 -7.87 19.49 -19.08
CA THR A 34 -6.77 18.62 -18.61
C THR A 34 -5.43 19.35 -18.49
N ALA A 35 -5.41 20.69 -18.54
CA ALA A 35 -4.20 21.52 -18.64
C ALA A 35 -3.19 21.40 -17.46
N GLY A 36 -3.54 20.67 -16.39
CA GLY A 36 -2.60 20.30 -15.32
C GLY A 36 -1.86 18.96 -15.53
N ARG A 37 -2.15 18.18 -16.59
CA ARG A 37 -1.61 16.82 -16.78
C ARG A 37 -0.65 16.76 -17.96
N ARG A 38 0.66 16.78 -17.67
CA ARG A 38 1.69 16.38 -18.63
C ARG A 38 1.62 14.86 -18.84
N VAL A 39 0.87 14.42 -19.84
CA VAL A 39 0.95 13.03 -20.33
C VAL A 39 1.54 13.08 -21.73
N SER A 40 2.80 12.65 -21.84
CA SER A 40 3.58 12.66 -23.07
C SER A 40 3.06 11.63 -24.08
N PHE A 41 3.11 12.04 -25.35
CA PHE A 41 3.01 11.25 -26.59
C PHE A 41 1.63 10.69 -27.00
N ALA A 42 0.78 10.22 -26.09
CA ALA A 42 -0.51 9.61 -26.47
C ALA A 42 -1.64 10.63 -26.76
N SER A 43 -1.49 11.91 -26.38
CA SER A 43 -2.57 12.90 -26.46
C SER A 43 -2.82 13.48 -27.85
N ARG A 44 -2.06 13.09 -28.89
CA ARG A 44 -2.13 13.70 -30.24
C ARG A 44 -3.02 12.96 -31.23
N MET A 45 -3.49 11.75 -30.92
CA MET A 45 -4.44 11.03 -31.78
C MET A 45 -5.85 11.07 -31.16
N PRO A 46 -6.84 11.71 -31.79
CA PRO A 46 -8.22 11.78 -31.30
C PRO A 46 -8.93 10.46 -31.60
N LEU A 47 -8.46 9.35 -31.04
CA LEU A 47 -8.94 8.01 -31.32
C LEU A 47 -9.93 7.56 -30.23
N GLY A 48 -11.06 8.26 -30.11
CA GLY A 48 -12.12 8.09 -29.10
C GLY A 48 -12.37 6.66 -28.59
N GLY A 49 -11.52 6.16 -27.68
CA GLY A 49 -11.60 4.81 -27.10
C GLY A 49 -10.86 3.70 -27.87
N PHE A 50 -10.40 3.91 -29.12
CA PHE A 50 -9.67 2.88 -29.88
C PHE A 50 -8.32 2.50 -29.24
N GLN A 51 -7.68 3.45 -28.55
CA GLN A 51 -6.48 3.17 -27.74
C GLN A 51 -6.74 2.14 -26.63
N LYS A 52 -7.95 2.13 -26.03
CA LYS A 52 -8.34 1.12 -25.04
C LYS A 52 -8.56 -0.23 -25.68
N PHE A 53 -9.23 -0.26 -26.83
CA PHE A 53 -9.38 -1.47 -27.62
C PHE A 53 -8.01 -2.08 -28.01
N LEU A 54 -7.06 -1.25 -28.45
CA LEU A 54 -5.70 -1.69 -28.72
C LEU A 54 -4.99 -2.18 -27.45
N ALA A 55 -5.22 -1.53 -26.30
CA ALA A 55 -4.69 -1.99 -25.02
C ALA A 55 -5.25 -3.38 -24.65
N ASP A 56 -6.55 -3.63 -24.86
CA ASP A 56 -7.18 -4.94 -24.66
C ASP A 56 -6.59 -6.01 -25.58
N VAL A 57 -6.42 -5.71 -26.88
CA VAL A 57 -5.79 -6.64 -27.84
C VAL A 57 -4.34 -6.94 -27.44
N MET A 58 -3.58 -5.93 -27.04
CA MET A 58 -2.21 -6.09 -26.55
C MET A 58 -2.16 -6.89 -25.25
N TRP A 59 -3.16 -6.73 -24.38
CA TRP A 59 -3.31 -7.51 -23.15
C TRP A 59 -3.60 -8.98 -23.43
N MET A 60 -4.46 -9.31 -24.40
CA MET A 60 -4.68 -10.69 -24.82
C MET A 60 -3.40 -11.33 -25.37
N ARG A 61 -2.64 -10.59 -26.19
CA ARG A 61 -1.33 -11.06 -26.69
C ARG A 61 -0.32 -11.28 -25.57
N PHE A 62 -0.30 -10.39 -24.59
CA PHE A 62 0.54 -10.55 -23.40
C PHE A 62 0.18 -11.83 -22.63
N ILE A 63 -1.11 -12.10 -22.39
CA ILE A 63 -1.56 -13.33 -21.73
C ILE A 63 -1.13 -14.56 -22.53
N GLN A 64 -1.32 -14.55 -23.85
CA GLN A 64 -0.91 -15.67 -24.71
C GLN A 64 0.61 -15.90 -24.63
N PHE A 65 1.40 -14.84 -24.73
CA PHE A 65 2.86 -14.92 -24.59
C PHE A 65 3.27 -15.45 -23.22
N ALA A 66 2.68 -14.92 -22.14
CA ALA A 66 2.95 -15.33 -20.77
C ALA A 66 2.53 -16.77 -20.46
N GLY A 67 1.56 -17.32 -21.21
CA GLY A 67 1.14 -18.71 -21.11
C GLY A 67 1.96 -19.68 -21.97
N ALA A 68 2.57 -19.20 -23.05
CA ALA A 68 3.39 -20.01 -23.95
C ALA A 68 4.83 -20.16 -23.45
N GLU A 69 5.38 -19.12 -22.82
CA GLU A 69 6.75 -19.11 -22.31
C GLU A 69 6.77 -18.92 -20.79
N GLN A 70 7.66 -19.65 -20.12
CA GLN A 70 7.98 -19.35 -18.73
C GLN A 70 8.91 -18.13 -18.69
N ILE A 71 8.64 -17.21 -17.77
CA ILE A 71 9.49 -16.03 -17.59
C ILE A 71 10.88 -16.43 -17.06
N SER A 72 11.91 -15.87 -17.67
CA SER A 72 13.33 -16.04 -17.34
C SER A 72 14.09 -14.72 -17.52
N LYS A 73 15.38 -14.71 -17.14
CA LYS A 73 16.24 -13.53 -17.34
C LYS A 73 16.43 -13.16 -18.81
N ASP A 74 16.27 -14.12 -19.72
CA ASP A 74 16.51 -13.92 -21.15
C ASP A 74 15.31 -13.28 -21.86
N ASN A 75 14.09 -13.55 -21.38
CA ASN A 75 12.85 -13.05 -21.98
C ASN A 75 12.10 -11.99 -21.14
N VAL A 76 12.51 -11.71 -19.90
CA VAL A 76 11.86 -10.71 -19.01
C VAL A 76 11.72 -9.31 -19.66
N GLY A 77 12.65 -8.93 -20.54
CA GLY A 77 12.55 -7.68 -21.29
C GLY A 77 11.37 -7.62 -22.24
N GLN A 78 10.94 -8.76 -22.79
CA GLN A 78 9.75 -8.82 -23.64
C GLN A 78 8.47 -8.60 -22.81
N TYR A 79 8.37 -9.24 -21.64
CA TYR A 79 7.25 -9.02 -20.70
C TYR A 79 7.14 -7.54 -20.29
N ASP A 80 8.25 -6.93 -19.89
CA ASP A 80 8.31 -5.50 -19.53
C ASP A 80 7.83 -4.60 -20.69
N ASN A 81 8.30 -4.88 -21.91
CA ASN A 81 7.89 -4.13 -23.10
C ASN A 81 6.39 -4.27 -23.41
N TYR A 82 5.81 -5.46 -23.28
CA TYR A 82 4.37 -5.66 -23.45
C TYR A 82 3.57 -4.82 -22.44
N ILE A 83 3.94 -4.90 -21.16
CA ILE A 83 3.27 -4.16 -20.09
C ILE A 83 3.37 -2.65 -20.30
N LYS A 84 4.57 -2.14 -20.62
CA LYS A 84 4.76 -0.71 -20.91
C LYS A 84 3.96 -0.23 -22.11
N ARG A 85 3.85 -1.04 -23.17
CA ARG A 85 3.00 -0.71 -24.33
C ARG A 85 1.53 -0.64 -23.95
N ILE A 86 1.04 -1.58 -23.15
CA ILE A 86 -0.36 -1.59 -22.70
C ILE A 86 -0.65 -0.36 -21.83
N ILE A 87 0.23 -0.05 -20.87
CA ILE A 87 0.11 1.14 -20.01
C ILE A 87 0.18 2.43 -20.85
N GLY A 88 1.05 2.49 -21.84
CA GLY A 88 1.14 3.64 -22.74
C GLY A 88 -0.12 3.86 -23.59
N LEU A 89 -0.84 2.79 -23.94
CA LEU A 89 -2.11 2.85 -24.67
C LEU A 89 -3.30 3.20 -23.77
N ASP A 90 -3.38 2.59 -22.59
CA ASP A 90 -4.37 2.92 -21.56
C ASP A 90 -3.72 2.99 -20.17
N PRO A 91 -3.35 4.20 -19.71
CA PRO A 91 -2.78 4.39 -18.38
C PRO A 91 -3.71 3.96 -17.23
N ASN A 92 -5.02 3.81 -17.48
CA ASN A 92 -5.99 3.33 -16.50
C ASN A 92 -6.14 1.80 -16.49
N PHE A 93 -5.37 1.09 -17.33
CA PHE A 93 -5.40 -0.37 -17.42
C PHE A 93 -4.75 -1.00 -16.19
N TYR A 94 -5.45 -0.97 -15.06
CA TYR A 94 -4.90 -1.32 -13.75
C TYR A 94 -4.33 -2.74 -13.68
N ARG A 95 -4.93 -3.67 -14.46
CA ARG A 95 -4.50 -5.07 -14.54
C ARG A 95 -3.08 -5.21 -15.06
N ALA A 96 -2.66 -4.33 -15.98
CA ALA A 96 -1.32 -4.37 -16.55
C ALA A 96 -0.25 -4.02 -15.51
N TYR A 97 -0.49 -3.01 -14.67
CA TYR A 97 0.44 -2.69 -13.59
C TYR A 97 0.55 -3.83 -12.58
N ARG A 98 -0.60 -4.31 -12.07
CA ARG A 98 -0.62 -5.33 -11.02
C ARG A 98 -0.05 -6.66 -11.52
N GLN A 99 -0.54 -7.17 -12.66
CA GLN A 99 -0.07 -8.44 -13.19
C GLN A 99 1.35 -8.31 -13.73
N GLY A 100 1.69 -7.23 -14.43
CA GLY A 100 3.04 -7.00 -14.93
C GLY A 100 4.07 -6.99 -13.80
N PHE A 101 3.77 -6.28 -12.71
CA PHE A 101 4.57 -6.35 -11.49
C PHE A 101 4.71 -7.79 -10.99
N HIS A 102 3.60 -8.50 -10.79
CA HIS A 102 3.59 -9.87 -10.25
C HIS A 102 4.29 -10.90 -11.15
N THR A 103 4.26 -10.70 -12.46
CA THR A 103 4.93 -11.58 -13.42
C THR A 103 6.44 -11.39 -13.37
N ILE A 104 6.93 -10.15 -13.21
CA ILE A 104 8.35 -9.82 -13.38
C ILE A 104 9.16 -9.88 -12.07
N TYR A 105 8.57 -9.58 -10.91
CA TYR A 105 9.34 -9.32 -9.68
C TYR A 105 10.20 -10.48 -9.17
N ASN A 106 9.84 -11.73 -9.47
CA ASN A 106 10.64 -12.90 -9.06
C ASN A 106 11.92 -13.06 -9.90
N VAL A 107 11.97 -12.47 -11.10
CA VAL A 107 13.09 -12.59 -12.04
C VAL A 107 13.94 -11.31 -12.05
N ASP A 108 13.30 -10.14 -12.10
CA ASP A 108 13.96 -8.84 -12.13
C ASP A 108 13.16 -7.82 -11.31
N LEU A 109 13.54 -7.63 -10.05
CA LEU A 109 12.84 -6.75 -9.12
C LEU A 109 12.89 -5.29 -9.56
N GLU A 110 14.01 -4.80 -10.09
CA GLU A 110 14.14 -3.39 -10.47
C GLU A 110 13.25 -3.05 -11.67
N ARG A 111 13.13 -3.94 -12.65
CA ARG A 111 12.15 -3.78 -13.74
C ARG A 111 10.72 -3.76 -13.21
N ALA A 112 10.38 -4.66 -12.30
CA ALA A 112 9.05 -4.67 -11.68
C ALA A 112 8.77 -3.36 -10.93
N LEU A 113 9.73 -2.83 -10.16
CA LEU A 113 9.58 -1.57 -9.44
C LEU A 113 9.49 -0.36 -10.38
N ASN A 114 10.05 -0.42 -11.59
CA ASN A 114 9.85 0.61 -12.60
C ASN A 114 8.39 0.65 -13.09
N ILE A 115 7.70 -0.49 -13.20
CA ILE A 115 6.25 -0.51 -13.49
C ILE A 115 5.46 0.19 -12.37
N VAL A 116 5.86 0.00 -11.11
CA VAL A 116 5.23 0.66 -9.96
C VAL A 116 5.42 2.18 -10.02
N LYS A 117 6.60 2.66 -10.40
CA LYS A 117 6.87 4.10 -10.55
C LYS A 117 5.95 4.76 -11.58
N MET A 118 5.62 4.06 -12.67
CA MET A 118 4.70 4.58 -13.70
C MET A 118 3.30 4.87 -13.14
N VAL A 119 2.86 4.16 -12.09
CA VAL A 119 1.56 4.43 -11.43
C VAL A 119 1.55 5.82 -10.79
N ASP A 120 2.69 6.33 -10.35
CA ASP A 120 2.78 7.66 -9.75
C ASP A 120 2.59 8.77 -10.79
N GLU A 121 2.91 8.49 -12.05
CA GLU A 121 2.89 9.43 -13.18
C GLU A 121 1.54 9.43 -13.92
N HIS A 122 0.62 8.53 -13.56
CA HIS A 122 -0.63 8.31 -14.28
C HIS A 122 -1.88 8.47 -13.38
N PRO A 123 -3.02 8.92 -13.94
CA PRO A 123 -4.26 9.15 -13.19
C PRO A 123 -5.01 7.84 -12.90
N VAL A 124 -4.33 6.85 -12.32
CA VAL A 124 -4.92 5.56 -11.92
C VAL A 124 -5.86 5.75 -10.74
N PHE A 125 -6.94 4.96 -10.67
CA PHE A 125 -7.84 4.94 -9.50
C PHE A 125 -7.06 4.80 -8.20
N SER A 126 -7.37 5.66 -7.22
CA SER A 126 -6.65 5.78 -5.93
C SER A 126 -6.47 4.43 -5.25
N LYS A 127 -7.54 3.65 -5.07
CA LYS A 127 -7.48 2.33 -4.43
C LYS A 127 -6.50 1.37 -5.12
N THR A 128 -6.46 1.38 -6.46
CA THR A 128 -5.50 0.54 -7.18
C THR A 128 -4.08 1.03 -7.02
N LYS A 129 -3.87 2.36 -7.04
CA LYS A 129 -2.56 2.95 -6.78
C LYS A 129 -2.04 2.54 -5.39
N SER A 130 -2.87 2.63 -4.35
CA SER A 130 -2.54 2.14 -3.01
C SER A 130 -2.13 0.66 -3.04
N ASP A 131 -2.93 -0.20 -3.67
CA ASP A 131 -2.67 -1.64 -3.73
C ASP A 131 -1.34 -1.96 -4.44
N ILE A 132 -1.01 -1.25 -5.53
CA ILE A 132 0.24 -1.49 -6.25
C ILE A 132 1.45 -1.04 -5.40
N GLN A 133 1.35 0.12 -4.74
CA GLN A 133 2.41 0.61 -3.84
C GLN A 133 2.60 -0.34 -2.64
N LEU A 134 1.51 -0.84 -2.06
CA LEU A 134 1.55 -1.83 -0.98
C LEU A 134 2.27 -3.12 -1.41
N ASN A 135 1.95 -3.65 -2.59
CA ASN A 135 2.59 -4.86 -3.12
C ASN A 135 4.09 -4.67 -3.36
N ALA A 136 4.51 -3.49 -3.83
CA ALA A 136 5.92 -3.15 -4.01
C ALA A 136 6.70 -3.23 -2.68
N GLY A 137 6.15 -2.62 -1.62
CA GLY A 137 6.72 -2.71 -0.29
C GLY A 137 6.79 -4.15 0.25
N LEU A 138 5.73 -4.94 0.05
CA LEU A 138 5.66 -6.34 0.51
C LEU A 138 6.72 -7.22 -0.16
N VAL A 139 6.93 -7.05 -1.47
CA VAL A 139 7.96 -7.79 -2.20
C VAL A 139 9.36 -7.43 -1.72
N LEU A 140 9.66 -6.14 -1.55
CA LEU A 140 10.95 -5.68 -1.02
C LEU A 140 11.22 -6.24 0.38
N MET A 141 10.20 -6.24 1.24
CA MET A 141 10.36 -6.75 2.60
C MET A 141 10.33 -8.27 2.71
N ARG A 142 9.96 -9.03 1.66
CA ARG A 142 9.81 -10.49 1.76
C ARG A 142 11.07 -11.18 2.28
N THR A 143 12.23 -10.82 1.74
CA THR A 143 13.53 -11.35 2.17
C THR A 143 13.97 -10.75 3.50
N GLN A 144 13.71 -9.45 3.71
CA GLN A 144 14.05 -8.77 4.96
C GLN A 144 13.30 -9.33 6.16
N TRP A 145 12.01 -9.66 6.03
CA TRP A 145 11.23 -10.34 7.07
C TRP A 145 11.84 -11.70 7.41
N ARG A 146 12.24 -12.48 6.41
CA ARG A 146 12.88 -13.77 6.63
C ARG A 146 14.21 -13.61 7.37
N ASN A 147 15.03 -12.66 6.95
CA ASN A 147 16.31 -12.36 7.61
C ASN A 147 16.09 -11.92 9.06
N TYR A 148 15.13 -11.02 9.28
CA TYR A 148 14.75 -10.53 10.60
C TYR A 148 14.37 -11.69 11.54
N TYR A 149 13.46 -12.58 11.13
CA TYR A 149 13.05 -13.73 11.96
C TYR A 149 14.15 -14.77 12.13
N ALA A 150 15.16 -14.77 11.27
CA ALA A 150 16.34 -15.63 11.37
C ALA A 150 17.52 -14.95 12.10
N ASN A 151 17.34 -13.77 12.70
CA ASN A 151 18.40 -12.96 13.32
C ASN A 151 19.60 -12.72 12.39
N LYS A 152 19.33 -12.45 11.12
CA LYS A 152 20.33 -12.11 10.10
C LYS A 152 20.34 -10.60 9.84
N ASP A 153 21.45 -10.13 9.31
CA ASP A 153 21.60 -8.74 8.89
C ASP A 153 20.50 -8.31 7.92
N LEU A 154 20.00 -7.10 8.16
CA LEU A 154 19.00 -6.45 7.34
C LEU A 154 19.67 -5.42 6.44
N ASP A 155 19.17 -5.33 5.21
CA ASP A 155 19.58 -4.28 4.30
C ASP A 155 18.76 -3.03 4.58
N GLU A 156 19.38 -2.06 5.25
CA GLU A 156 18.75 -0.79 5.61
C GLU A 156 18.19 -0.05 4.39
N GLN A 157 18.89 -0.08 3.25
CA GLN A 157 18.44 0.60 2.04
C GLN A 157 17.16 -0.05 1.50
N VAL A 158 17.08 -1.38 1.51
CA VAL A 158 15.86 -2.11 1.12
C VAL A 158 14.70 -1.79 2.06
N VAL A 159 14.95 -1.77 3.37
CA VAL A 159 13.93 -1.41 4.38
C VAL A 159 13.43 0.02 4.16
N ARG A 160 14.32 0.99 3.93
CA ARG A 160 13.95 2.39 3.63
C ARG A 160 13.15 2.52 2.34
N ARG A 161 13.54 1.79 1.29
CA ARG A 161 12.78 1.76 0.02
C ARG A 161 11.37 1.22 0.24
N ALA A 162 11.22 0.10 0.95
CA ALA A 162 9.92 -0.47 1.27
C ALA A 162 9.06 0.47 2.13
N LEU A 163 9.67 1.13 3.12
CA LEU A 163 8.97 2.12 3.95
C LEU A 163 8.40 3.26 3.12
N ASN A 164 9.14 3.76 2.12
CA ASN A 164 8.64 4.80 1.22
C ASN A 164 7.42 4.32 0.41
N TYR A 165 7.43 3.06 -0.04
CA TYR A 165 6.28 2.45 -0.72
C TYR A 165 5.05 2.33 0.19
N TYR A 166 5.22 1.88 1.44
CA TYR A 166 4.11 1.81 2.39
C TYR A 166 3.58 3.18 2.78
N ARG A 167 4.45 4.19 2.91
CA ARG A 167 4.05 5.59 3.15
C ARG A 167 3.14 6.08 2.04
N LYS A 168 3.57 5.94 0.78
CA LYS A 168 2.74 6.28 -0.39
C LYS A 168 1.43 5.50 -0.38
N ALA A 169 1.45 4.21 -0.05
CA ALA A 169 0.24 3.39 -0.03
C ALA A 169 -0.78 3.86 1.03
N LYS A 170 -0.34 4.13 2.27
CA LYS A 170 -1.25 4.49 3.37
C LYS A 170 -1.90 5.87 3.19
N ASP A 171 -1.21 6.79 2.52
CA ASP A 171 -1.66 8.18 2.35
C ASP A 171 -2.68 8.34 1.20
N ILE A 172 -3.01 7.26 0.50
CA ILE A 172 -3.94 7.30 -0.64
C ILE A 172 -5.39 7.07 -0.16
N PRO A 173 -6.36 7.86 -0.66
CA PRO A 173 -7.78 7.63 -0.38
C PRO A 173 -8.27 6.22 -0.72
N GLY A 174 -8.86 5.53 0.26
CA GLY A 174 -9.33 4.14 0.14
C GLY A 174 -8.24 3.07 0.28
N ALA A 175 -7.11 3.42 0.86
CA ALA A 175 -6.05 2.50 1.24
C ALA A 175 -6.55 1.41 2.20
N ARG A 176 -6.04 0.20 2.00
CA ARG A 176 -6.35 -0.93 2.89
C ARG A 176 -5.70 -0.72 4.25
N PRO A 177 -6.33 -1.21 5.33
CA PRO A 177 -5.70 -1.23 6.65
C PRO A 177 -4.28 -1.83 6.65
N THR A 178 -4.06 -2.86 5.83
CA THR A 178 -2.76 -3.50 5.68
C THR A 178 -1.63 -2.54 5.28
N ALA A 179 -1.91 -1.43 4.60
CA ALA A 179 -0.90 -0.43 4.22
C ALA A 179 -0.32 0.29 5.45
N LEU A 180 -1.20 0.84 6.31
CA LEU A 180 -0.79 1.47 7.57
C LEU A 180 -0.05 0.48 8.47
N ASN A 181 -0.60 -0.73 8.63
CA ASN A 181 0.03 -1.75 9.45
C ASN A 181 1.43 -2.13 8.92
N SER A 182 1.61 -2.23 7.60
CA SER A 182 2.91 -2.54 7.01
C SER A 182 3.89 -1.38 7.16
N TYR A 183 3.40 -0.13 7.07
CA TYR A 183 4.20 1.07 7.34
C TYR A 183 4.73 1.07 8.77
N ILE A 184 3.85 0.98 9.78
CA ILE A 184 4.23 1.00 11.20
C ILE A 184 5.22 -0.12 11.54
N ARG A 185 4.94 -1.34 11.08
CA ARG A 185 5.82 -2.51 11.32
C ARG A 185 7.20 -2.36 10.68
N THR A 186 7.28 -1.71 9.52
CA THR A 186 8.54 -1.51 8.80
C THR A 186 9.33 -0.35 9.39
N LEU A 187 8.65 0.70 9.86
CA LEU A 187 9.26 1.81 10.58
C LEU A 187 9.91 1.31 11.87
N ALA A 188 9.20 0.49 12.64
CA ALA A 188 9.74 -0.14 13.84
C ALA A 188 10.97 -1.02 13.58
N ILE A 189 11.03 -1.72 12.43
CA ILE A 189 12.25 -2.44 12.03
C ILE A 189 13.38 -1.46 11.76
N LEU A 190 13.11 -0.43 10.96
CA LEU A 190 14.12 0.54 10.57
C LEU A 190 14.77 1.15 11.82
N GLU A 191 13.96 1.56 12.79
CA GLU A 191 14.46 2.09 14.07
C GLU A 191 15.30 1.07 14.83
N SER A 192 14.87 -0.20 14.88
CA SER A 192 15.62 -1.25 15.57
C SER A 192 17.00 -1.53 14.96
N ILE A 193 17.20 -1.26 13.67
CA ILE A 193 18.50 -1.44 13.00
C ILE A 193 19.34 -0.16 12.94
N THR A 194 18.72 1.02 13.05
CA THR A 194 19.42 2.31 13.07
C THR A 194 19.76 2.78 14.49
N THR A 195 19.36 2.05 15.53
CA THR A 195 19.67 2.41 16.92
C THR A 195 21.20 2.46 17.13
N PRO A 196 21.75 3.55 17.67
CA PRO A 196 23.21 3.73 17.82
C PRO A 196 23.88 2.61 18.63
N LYS A 197 25.11 2.25 18.24
CA LYS A 197 25.95 1.30 19.01
C LYS A 197 26.22 1.87 20.40
N GLY A 198 25.76 1.18 21.44
CA GLY A 198 25.94 1.59 22.84
C GLY A 198 24.63 1.91 23.58
N GLU A 199 23.52 2.09 22.84
CA GLU A 199 22.20 2.16 23.44
C GLU A 199 21.57 0.76 23.59
N VAL A 200 20.71 0.60 24.59
CA VAL A 200 19.91 -0.62 24.76
C VAL A 200 18.97 -0.73 23.55
N VAL A 201 19.31 -1.61 22.62
CA VAL A 201 18.49 -1.90 21.43
C VAL A 201 17.15 -2.46 21.90
N LEU A 202 16.09 -1.68 21.71
CA LEU A 202 14.75 -2.13 22.06
C LEU A 202 14.33 -3.25 21.09
N PRO A 203 13.69 -4.31 21.58
CA PRO A 203 13.04 -5.27 20.71
C PRO A 203 12.01 -4.59 19.80
N LYS A 204 11.85 -5.11 18.58
CA LYS A 204 10.91 -4.56 17.59
C LYS A 204 9.49 -4.43 18.12
N GLU A 205 9.02 -5.33 19.00
CA GLU A 205 7.68 -5.17 19.56
C GLU A 205 7.52 -3.86 20.35
N LEU A 206 8.57 -3.43 21.05
CA LEU A 206 8.55 -2.14 21.77
C LEU A 206 8.60 -0.97 20.80
N HIS A 207 9.46 -1.03 19.76
CA HIS A 207 9.44 -0.03 18.69
C HIS A 207 8.07 0.04 17.99
N GLU A 208 7.47 -1.11 17.69
CA GLU A 208 6.15 -1.17 17.06
C GLU A 208 5.08 -0.55 17.95
N LEU A 209 5.15 -0.75 19.26
CA LEU A 209 4.22 -0.15 20.23
C LEU A 209 4.41 1.37 20.30
N GLN A 210 5.67 1.86 20.34
CA GLN A 210 5.99 3.28 20.27
C GLN A 210 5.42 3.93 19.01
N GLN A 211 5.55 3.27 17.85
CA GLN A 211 5.03 3.79 16.59
C GLN A 211 3.50 3.82 16.55
N TRP A 212 2.82 2.85 17.17
CA TRP A 212 1.37 2.88 17.32
C TRP A 212 0.91 4.03 18.24
N CYS A 213 1.60 4.26 19.37
CA CYS A 213 1.34 5.41 20.23
C CYS A 213 1.54 6.74 19.49
N ALA A 214 2.69 6.90 18.81
CA ALA A 214 2.97 8.10 18.04
C ALA A 214 1.90 8.35 16.97
N TYR A 215 1.45 7.29 16.29
CA TYR A 215 0.35 7.39 15.33
C TYR A 215 -0.95 7.84 16.00
N TRP A 216 -1.31 7.26 17.14
CA TRP A 216 -2.53 7.60 17.89
C TRP A 216 -2.55 9.07 18.32
N ARG A 217 -1.46 9.57 18.93
CA ARG A 217 -1.35 10.98 19.34
C ARG A 217 -1.54 11.95 18.18
N ASN A 218 -0.91 11.63 17.05
CA ASN A 218 -0.86 12.55 15.91
C ASN A 218 -2.13 12.53 15.06
N ASN A 219 -2.95 11.47 15.14
CA ASN A 219 -4.07 11.28 14.20
C ASN A 219 -5.44 11.08 14.87
N VAL A 220 -5.50 10.66 16.13
CA VAL A 220 -6.78 10.40 16.81
C VAL A 220 -7.10 11.48 17.85
N LEU A 221 -6.10 11.89 18.65
CA LEU A 221 -6.30 12.95 19.65
C LEU A 221 -6.49 14.35 19.03
N MET A 222 -6.14 14.54 17.75
CA MET A 222 -6.34 15.78 17.01
C MET A 222 -7.74 15.90 16.37
N GLU A 223 -8.57 14.84 16.37
CA GLU A 223 -9.91 14.89 15.76
C GLU A 223 -10.97 15.53 16.67
N GLU A 224 -10.72 15.66 17.98
CA GLU A 224 -11.66 16.29 18.93
C GLU A 224 -11.59 17.83 18.95
N GLY A 225 -10.62 18.45 18.27
CA GLY A 225 -10.46 19.90 18.21
C GLY A 225 -10.30 20.40 16.77
N GLU A 226 -11.37 21.00 16.24
CA GLU A 226 -11.37 21.88 15.06
C GLU A 226 -10.56 21.42 13.81
N GLY A 227 -11.26 20.82 12.84
CA GLY A 227 -10.79 20.74 11.45
C GLY A 227 -9.80 19.62 11.19
N ALA A 228 -10.33 18.42 10.99
CA ALA A 228 -9.60 17.20 10.66
C ALA A 228 -8.44 17.42 9.66
N PRO A 229 -7.19 17.04 9.99
CA PRO A 229 -6.23 16.77 8.94
C PRO A 229 -6.66 15.48 8.26
N ILE A 230 -6.92 15.58 6.96
CA ILE A 230 -7.37 14.51 6.08
C ILE A 230 -6.40 13.31 6.16
N GLY A 231 -6.73 12.36 7.04
CA GLY A 231 -6.31 10.97 7.03
C GLY A 231 -7.42 10.04 6.53
N ALA A 232 -8.41 10.60 5.81
CA ALA A 232 -9.58 9.93 5.23
C ALA A 232 -9.24 8.93 4.10
N GLY A 233 -8.12 8.22 4.22
CA GLY A 233 -7.64 7.25 3.27
C GLY A 233 -7.67 5.82 3.75
N SER A 234 -7.49 5.53 5.03
CA SER A 234 -7.53 4.14 5.47
C SER A 234 -8.91 3.76 5.99
N GLU A 235 -9.49 2.66 5.51
CA GLU A 235 -10.68 1.99 6.09
C GLU A 235 -10.40 1.44 7.52
N PHE A 236 -9.42 2.00 8.24
CA PHE A 236 -8.91 1.53 9.51
C PHE A 236 -9.69 2.23 10.62
N GLY A 237 -10.65 1.52 11.22
CA GLY A 237 -11.35 2.03 12.40
C GLY A 237 -10.43 2.11 13.61
N THR A 238 -10.73 3.01 14.55
CA THR A 238 -10.08 3.10 15.86
C THR A 238 -10.13 1.76 16.62
N GLU A 239 -11.19 0.98 16.42
CA GLU A 239 -11.37 -0.37 16.96
C GLU A 239 -10.27 -1.35 16.53
N ASP A 240 -9.89 -1.33 15.25
CA ASP A 240 -8.86 -2.23 14.70
C ASP A 240 -7.47 -1.87 15.21
N ILE A 241 -7.22 -0.59 15.49
CA ILE A 241 -5.98 -0.11 16.12
C ILE A 241 -5.93 -0.61 17.57
N GLY A 242 -7.00 -0.43 18.34
CA GLY A 242 -7.10 -0.93 19.71
C GLY A 242 -6.80 -2.42 19.82
N LYS A 243 -7.41 -3.26 18.97
CA LYS A 243 -7.12 -4.70 18.88
C LYS A 243 -5.64 -5.02 18.66
N LYS A 244 -4.99 -4.27 17.77
CA LYS A 244 -3.58 -4.46 17.45
C LYS A 244 -2.68 -4.08 18.61
N VAL A 245 -2.93 -2.94 19.23
CA VAL A 245 -2.19 -2.45 20.40
C VAL A 245 -2.32 -3.43 21.56
N ILE A 246 -3.54 -3.90 21.87
CA ILE A 246 -3.79 -4.92 22.90
C ILE A 246 -3.01 -6.22 22.61
N ASN A 247 -3.06 -6.72 21.38
CA ASN A 247 -2.33 -7.93 21.01
C ASN A 247 -0.80 -7.75 21.11
N LEU A 248 -0.31 -6.56 20.81
CA LEU A 248 1.11 -6.23 20.93
C LEU A 248 1.54 -6.13 22.40
N ILE A 249 0.74 -5.47 23.24
CA ILE A 249 0.91 -5.43 24.70
C ILE A 249 0.98 -6.84 25.28
N ARG A 250 0.03 -7.73 24.93
CA ARG A 250 0.04 -9.13 25.37
C ARG A 250 1.35 -9.85 25.00
N LYS A 251 1.82 -9.62 23.78
CA LYS A 251 3.06 -10.23 23.29
C LYS A 251 4.28 -9.70 24.04
N ILE A 252 4.33 -8.40 24.32
CA ILE A 252 5.40 -7.76 25.11
C ILE A 252 5.39 -8.29 26.54
N ALA A 253 4.23 -8.28 27.20
CA ALA A 253 4.08 -8.73 28.57
C ALA A 253 4.55 -10.18 28.74
N LYS A 254 4.11 -11.07 27.86
CA LYS A 254 4.51 -12.49 27.88
C LYS A 254 6.02 -12.69 27.66
N ARG A 255 6.66 -11.87 26.81
CA ARG A 255 8.07 -12.07 26.41
C ARG A 255 9.07 -11.41 27.36
N TYR A 256 8.76 -10.20 27.83
CA TYR A 256 9.73 -9.32 28.49
C TYR A 256 9.38 -9.03 29.95
N ILE A 257 8.10 -9.09 30.33
CA ILE A 257 7.64 -8.72 31.67
C ILE A 257 7.49 -9.95 32.57
N GLN A 258 6.73 -10.95 32.11
CA GLN A 258 6.37 -12.14 32.90
C GLN A 258 7.47 -13.22 32.97
N LYS A 259 8.66 -12.96 32.44
CA LYS A 259 9.75 -13.94 32.40
C LYS A 259 10.42 -14.00 33.78
N LYS A 260 10.37 -15.16 34.44
CA LYS A 260 10.82 -15.37 35.85
C LYS A 260 12.26 -14.91 36.14
N ASP A 261 13.15 -14.93 35.14
CA ASP A 261 14.57 -14.56 35.30
C ASP A 261 14.87 -13.09 34.96
N ALA A 262 13.86 -12.26 34.66
CA ALA A 262 14.05 -10.92 34.11
C ALA A 262 14.12 -9.78 35.16
N THR A 263 14.26 -10.07 36.45
CA THR A 263 14.19 -9.07 37.55
C THR A 263 15.30 -7.99 37.51
N LYS A 264 16.29 -8.11 36.63
CA LYS A 264 17.34 -7.07 36.40
C LYS A 264 17.56 -6.75 34.92
N ASP A 265 16.62 -7.11 34.03
CA ASP A 265 16.77 -6.84 32.60
C ASP A 265 16.35 -5.38 32.29
N PRO A 266 17.25 -4.50 31.81
CA PRO A 266 16.88 -3.13 31.44
C PRO A 266 15.82 -3.05 30.35
N ILE A 267 15.63 -4.12 29.56
CA ILE A 267 14.55 -4.21 28.58
C ILE A 267 13.19 -4.40 29.28
N ARG A 268 13.15 -5.12 30.40
CA ARG A 268 11.92 -5.32 31.17
C ARG A 268 11.38 -4.01 31.73
N GLU A 269 12.22 -3.22 32.38
CA GLU A 269 11.81 -1.92 32.96
C GLU A 269 11.26 -0.98 31.87
N LYS A 270 11.95 -0.90 30.72
CA LYS A 270 11.48 -0.11 29.57
C LYS A 270 10.17 -0.66 29.00
N ALA A 271 10.01 -1.98 28.93
CA ALA A 271 8.79 -2.62 28.45
C ALA A 271 7.60 -2.36 29.39
N GLU A 272 7.79 -2.49 30.71
CA GLU A 272 6.77 -2.21 31.71
C GLU A 272 6.32 -0.74 31.64
N LYS A 273 7.28 0.19 31.63
CA LYS A 273 7.01 1.63 31.50
C LYS A 273 6.23 1.94 30.23
N LEU A 274 6.73 1.50 29.07
CA LEU A 274 6.08 1.78 27.79
C LEU A 274 4.67 1.20 27.74
N VAL A 275 4.46 -0.03 28.20
CA VAL A 275 3.12 -0.63 28.18
C VAL A 275 2.17 0.12 29.12
N GLN A 276 2.62 0.51 30.32
CA GLN A 276 1.79 1.30 31.24
C GLN A 276 1.41 2.65 30.64
N GLU A 277 2.36 3.35 30.02
CA GLU A 277 2.10 4.60 29.28
C GLU A 277 1.08 4.37 28.14
N THR A 278 1.26 3.32 27.34
CA THR A 278 0.32 2.98 26.25
C THR A 278 -1.07 2.64 26.78
N ILE A 279 -1.18 1.89 27.87
CA ILE A 279 -2.47 1.55 28.47
C ILE A 279 -3.17 2.81 28.95
N HIS A 280 -2.47 3.69 29.67
CA HIS A 280 -3.05 4.94 30.14
C HIS A 280 -3.53 5.83 28.99
N GLU A 281 -2.82 5.83 27.88
CA GLU A 281 -3.14 6.64 26.71
C GLU A 281 -4.32 6.10 25.88
N PHE A 282 -4.37 4.78 25.65
CA PHE A 282 -5.44 4.15 24.86
C PHE A 282 -6.67 3.77 25.70
N PHE A 283 -6.50 3.59 27.02
CA PHE A 283 -7.50 3.06 27.94
C PHE A 283 -7.43 3.79 29.31
N PRO A 284 -7.68 5.11 29.35
CA PRO A 284 -7.44 5.95 30.54
C PRO A 284 -8.20 5.48 31.79
N ASP A 285 -9.37 4.86 31.61
CA ASP A 285 -10.22 4.35 32.70
C ASP A 285 -9.76 2.99 33.29
N LYS A 286 -8.62 2.45 32.83
CA LYS A 286 -8.12 1.14 33.26
C LYS A 286 -6.82 1.30 34.06
N ARG A 287 -6.83 0.82 35.31
CA ARG A 287 -5.61 0.57 36.10
C ARG A 287 -5.16 -0.86 35.88
N PHE A 288 -3.93 -1.06 35.43
CA PHE A 288 -3.36 -2.38 35.17
C PHE A 288 -2.39 -2.76 36.28
N ASP A 289 -2.72 -3.81 37.02
CA ASP A 289 -1.82 -4.45 37.97
C ASP A 289 -1.14 -5.65 37.29
N TRP A 290 0.19 -5.65 37.29
CA TRP A 290 1.02 -6.67 36.64
C TRP A 290 1.04 -8.00 37.41
N GLU A 291 0.79 -7.98 38.73
CA GLU A 291 0.83 -9.16 39.57
C GLU A 291 -0.45 -10.00 39.46
N SER A 292 -1.58 -9.36 39.15
CA SER A 292 -2.87 -10.00 38.84
C SER A 292 -3.11 -10.21 37.34
N TYR A 293 -2.16 -9.81 36.48
CA TYR A 293 -2.28 -9.87 35.02
C TYR A 293 -2.45 -11.31 34.52
N THR A 294 -3.66 -11.64 34.06
CA THR A 294 -3.87 -12.77 33.16
C THR A 294 -4.07 -12.27 31.73
N PRO A 295 -3.59 -12.97 30.69
CA PRO A 295 -3.86 -12.60 29.30
C PRO A 295 -5.36 -12.39 28.96
N TYR A 296 -6.26 -12.94 29.80
CA TYR A 296 -7.71 -12.85 29.72
C TYR A 296 -8.31 -11.51 30.16
N ASP A 297 -7.63 -10.70 30.97
CA ASP A 297 -8.22 -9.46 31.52
C ASP A 297 -8.44 -8.38 30.44
N LEU A 298 -7.65 -8.42 29.37
CA LEU A 298 -7.81 -7.56 28.19
C LEU A 298 -9.02 -7.94 27.30
N ASP A 299 -9.52 -9.18 27.38
CA ASP A 299 -10.76 -9.55 26.67
C ASP A 299 -12.01 -9.05 27.41
N LYS A 300 -11.90 -8.74 28.72
CA LYS A 300 -12.98 -8.08 29.48
C LYS A 300 -12.96 -6.56 29.37
N ALA A 301 -11.85 -5.96 28.92
CA ALA A 301 -11.77 -4.55 28.56
C ALA A 301 -12.51 -4.24 27.23
N GLN A 302 -13.58 -4.98 26.93
CA GLN A 302 -14.43 -4.80 25.75
C GLN A 302 -14.99 -3.38 25.70
N TYR A 303 -14.55 -2.63 24.70
CA TYR A 303 -15.26 -1.76 23.73
C TYR A 303 -16.43 -0.86 24.17
N ARG A 304 -16.84 -0.82 25.44
CA ARG A 304 -18.01 -0.05 25.88
C ARG A 304 -17.81 1.47 25.81
N HIS A 305 -16.57 1.96 25.80
CA HIS A 305 -16.29 3.40 25.76
C HIS A 305 -16.08 3.98 24.35
N LEU A 306 -16.04 3.15 23.30
CA LEU A 306 -16.07 3.63 21.90
C LEU A 306 -17.51 3.60 21.31
N TYR A 307 -18.52 3.31 22.14
CA TYR A 307 -19.93 3.15 21.76
C TYR A 307 -20.89 4.10 22.52
N VAL A 308 -20.40 5.23 23.01
CA VAL A 308 -21.25 6.29 23.59
C VAL A 308 -21.20 7.49 22.64
N GLU A 309 -22.24 8.01 22.01
CA GLU A 309 -23.66 7.70 21.87
C GLU A 309 -24.07 8.43 20.56
N ASN A 310 -24.59 7.72 19.56
CA ASN A 310 -25.53 8.35 18.62
C ASN A 310 -26.91 7.98 19.14
N VAL A 311 -27.40 8.78 20.08
CA VAL A 311 -28.83 8.94 20.39
C VAL A 311 -29.20 10.36 20.02
#